data_AF-A0A653JT35-F1
#
_entry.id   AF-A0A653JT35-F1
#
_cell.length_a   1.000
_cell.length_b   1.000
_cell.length_c   1.000
_cell.angle_alpha   90.00
_cell.angle_beta   90.00
_cell.angle_gamma   90.00
#
_symmetry.space_group_name_H-M   'P 1'
#
loop_
_entity.id
_entity.type
_entity.pdbx_description
1 polymer ?
#
loop_
_entity_poly.entity_id
_entity_poly.type
_entity_poly.pdbx_seq_one_letter_code
_entity_poly.pdbx_strand_id
1 'polypeptide(L)'
;MVGKACPREGGDPSPVGSADDLFQDGPPPSRGHTYFASSIEILCGTVSAVLGWTPDQFWHATPAELATIFAVFTGRGPGQAPLGTEQLEKLKETFPDG
;
A
#
# COMPACT_ATOMS: atom_id res chain seq x y z
N MET A 1 -32.90 57.74 6.58
CA MET A 1 -33.16 56.29 6.42
C MET A 1 -31.89 55.56 6.83
N VAL A 2 -31.89 55.00 8.03
CA VAL A 2 -30.81 54.16 8.56
C VAL A 2 -30.97 52.76 7.98
N GLY A 3 -30.06 52.37 7.08
CA GLY A 3 -29.90 50.99 6.64
C GLY A 3 -28.87 50.30 7.54
N LYS A 4 -29.32 49.30 8.28
CA LYS A 4 -28.57 48.53 9.28
C LYS A 4 -27.29 47.91 8.67
N ALA A 5 -26.16 48.12 9.32
CA ALA A 5 -24.94 47.35 9.09
C ALA A 5 -25.16 45.90 9.56
N CYS A 6 -24.82 44.92 8.71
CA CYS A 6 -24.74 43.52 9.11
C CYS A 6 -23.41 43.26 9.82
N PRO A 7 -23.39 42.57 10.98
CA PRO A 7 -22.14 42.17 11.63
C PRO A 7 -21.47 41.07 10.82
N ARG A 8 -20.17 41.21 10.55
CA ARG A 8 -19.29 40.15 10.05
C ARG A 8 -18.31 39.83 11.17
N GLU A 9 -18.67 38.87 12.00
CA GLU A 9 -17.91 38.47 13.20
C GLU A 9 -17.93 36.94 13.33
N GLY A 10 -16.72 36.36 13.45
CA GLY A 10 -16.46 35.01 13.98
C GLY A 10 -16.66 33.90 12.95
N GLY A 11 -15.70 33.03 12.67
CA GLY A 11 -14.48 32.69 13.37
C GLY A 11 -14.03 31.37 12.72
N ASP A 12 -12.74 31.29 12.46
CA ASP A 12 -11.91 30.12 12.13
C ASP A 12 -12.62 28.79 11.80
N PRO A 13 -12.39 28.16 10.63
CA PRO A 13 -12.70 26.75 10.46
C PRO A 13 -11.82 25.92 11.40
N SER A 14 -12.37 25.57 12.56
CA SER A 14 -11.88 24.51 13.44
C SER A 14 -11.45 23.27 12.62
N PRO A 15 -10.40 22.58 13.08
CA PRO A 15 -9.50 21.83 12.22
C PRO A 15 -10.23 20.71 11.49
N VAL A 16 -10.04 20.66 10.17
CA VAL A 16 -10.27 19.43 9.43
C VAL A 16 -9.45 18.35 10.15
N GLY A 17 -10.11 17.33 10.68
CA GLY A 17 -9.41 16.17 11.22
C GLY A 17 -8.44 15.70 10.15
N SER A 18 -7.14 15.66 10.47
CA SER A 18 -6.12 15.21 9.53
C SER A 18 -6.51 13.81 9.08
N ALA A 19 -6.28 13.49 7.80
CA ALA A 19 -6.47 12.13 7.31
C ALA A 19 -5.63 11.10 8.11
N ASP A 20 -4.63 11.56 8.85
CA ASP A 20 -3.82 10.79 9.79
C ASP A 20 -4.59 10.26 11.01
N ASP A 21 -5.71 10.88 11.42
CA ASP A 21 -6.46 10.51 12.63
C ASP A 21 -7.33 9.25 12.44
N LEU A 22 -7.67 8.88 11.20
CA LEU A 22 -8.53 7.73 10.92
C LEU A 22 -7.79 6.38 11.01
N PHE A 23 -6.50 6.38 11.34
CA PHE A 23 -5.66 5.19 11.35
C PHE A 23 -5.10 4.77 12.71
N GLN A 24 -5.45 5.46 13.81
CA GLN A 24 -4.67 5.37 15.06
C GLN A 24 -5.35 4.82 16.33
N ASP A 25 -6.51 4.16 16.28
CA ASP A 25 -7.09 3.52 17.49
C ASP A 25 -7.84 2.19 17.21
N GLY A 26 -7.23 1.33 16.38
CA GLY A 26 -7.67 -0.06 16.22
C GLY A 26 -6.79 -1.03 17.02
N PRO A 27 -7.33 -2.14 17.56
CA PRO A 27 -6.49 -3.24 18.05
C PRO A 27 -5.45 -3.59 16.98
N PRO A 28 -4.17 -3.84 17.33
CA PRO A 28 -3.10 -3.96 16.35
C PRO A 28 -3.55 -4.94 15.28
N PRO A 29 -3.67 -4.54 14.01
CA PRO A 29 -4.11 -5.45 12.97
C PRO A 29 -3.16 -6.62 13.02
N SER A 30 -3.69 -7.84 13.20
CA SER A 30 -2.93 -9.07 13.08
C SER A 30 -2.16 -8.96 11.77
N ARG A 31 -0.84 -8.75 11.88
CA ARG A 31 -0.01 -8.01 10.90
C ARG A 31 0.20 -8.74 9.57
N GLY A 32 -0.60 -9.77 9.28
CA GLY A 32 -0.37 -10.77 8.23
C GLY A 32 -1.23 -10.64 6.97
N HIS A 33 -2.52 -10.30 7.06
CA HIS A 33 -3.41 -10.38 5.88
C HIS A 33 -3.60 -9.03 5.18
N THR A 34 -3.54 -7.91 5.91
CA THR A 34 -3.73 -6.57 5.35
C THR A 34 -2.51 -6.09 4.55
N TYR A 35 -1.29 -6.46 4.94
CA TYR A 35 -0.08 -6.05 4.21
C TYR A 35 -0.08 -6.60 2.78
N PHE A 36 -0.54 -7.84 2.60
CA PHE A 36 -0.53 -8.49 1.30
C PHE A 36 -1.53 -7.83 0.36
N ALA A 37 -2.78 -7.64 0.81
CA ALA A 37 -3.81 -6.97 0.02
C ALA A 37 -3.39 -5.56 -0.39
N SER A 38 -2.91 -4.74 0.57
CA SER A 38 -2.42 -3.39 0.27
C SER A 38 -1.20 -3.39 -0.67
N SER A 39 -0.30 -4.37 -0.54
CA SER A 39 0.85 -4.48 -1.45
C SER A 39 0.42 -4.83 -2.88
N ILE A 40 -0.58 -5.69 -3.05
CA ILE A 40 -1.12 -6.05 -4.36
C ILE A 40 -1.81 -4.86 -5.02
N GLU A 41 -2.56 -4.04 -4.27
CA GLU A 41 -3.21 -2.83 -4.80
C GLU A 41 -2.17 -1.85 -5.36
N ILE A 42 -1.12 -1.56 -4.57
CA ILE A 42 -0.02 -0.70 -4.99
C ILE A 42 0.68 -1.28 -6.21
N LEU A 43 0.92 -2.59 -6.23
CA LEU A 43 1.62 -3.26 -7.31
C LEU A 43 0.81 -3.23 -8.62
N CYS A 44 -0.47 -3.56 -8.57
CA CYS A 44 -1.40 -3.53 -9.70
C CYS A 44 -1.51 -2.12 -10.29
N GLY A 45 -1.61 -1.09 -9.42
CA GLY A 45 -1.57 0.30 -9.85
C GLY A 45 -0.25 0.67 -10.54
N THR A 46 0.87 0.21 -9.99
CA THR A 46 2.21 0.50 -10.52
C THR A 46 2.41 -0.12 -11.91
N VAL A 47 2.07 -1.40 -12.10
CA VAL A 47 2.21 -2.06 -13.41
C VAL A 47 1.27 -1.46 -14.44
N SER A 48 0.06 -1.06 -14.04
CA SER A 48 -0.90 -0.40 -14.93
C SER A 48 -0.37 0.96 -15.40
N ALA A 49 0.22 1.74 -14.49
CA ALA A 49 0.75 3.07 -14.80
C ALA A 49 2.06 3.04 -15.61
N VAL A 50 2.97 2.10 -15.31
CA VAL A 50 4.32 2.05 -15.91
C VAL A 50 4.36 1.21 -17.18
N LEU A 51 3.70 0.06 -17.17
CA LEU A 51 3.75 -0.91 -18.27
C LEU A 51 2.51 -0.83 -19.18
N GLY A 52 1.46 -0.10 -18.76
CA GLY A 52 0.19 -0.03 -19.49
C GLY A 52 -0.62 -1.33 -19.42
N TRP A 53 -0.35 -2.17 -18.42
CA TRP A 53 -1.01 -3.46 -18.26
C TRP A 53 -2.46 -3.30 -17.82
N THR A 54 -3.32 -4.21 -18.27
CA THR A 54 -4.65 -4.37 -17.71
C THR A 54 -4.59 -5.25 -16.45
N PRO A 55 -5.60 -5.20 -15.57
CA PRO A 55 -5.65 -6.07 -14.39
C PRO A 55 -5.54 -7.56 -14.73
N ASP A 56 -6.08 -7.96 -15.89
CA ASP A 56 -6.01 -9.34 -16.38
C ASP A 56 -4.57 -9.79 -16.67
N GLN A 57 -3.76 -8.94 -17.31
CA GLN A 57 -2.35 -9.23 -17.57
C GLN A 57 -1.54 -9.35 -16.27
N PHE A 58 -1.86 -8.54 -15.26
CA PHE A 58 -1.24 -8.65 -13.94
C PHE A 58 -1.54 -9.99 -13.27
N TRP A 59 -2.80 -10.44 -13.28
CA TRP A 59 -3.19 -11.72 -12.68
C TRP A 59 -2.68 -12.95 -13.44
N HIS A 60 -2.42 -12.81 -14.75
CA HIS A 60 -1.81 -13.85 -15.57
C HIS A 60 -0.28 -13.93 -15.42
N ALA A 61 0.38 -12.87 -14.97
CA ALA A 61 1.82 -12.85 -14.80
C ALA A 61 2.25 -13.67 -13.58
N THR A 62 3.26 -14.52 -13.74
CA THR A 62 3.82 -15.27 -12.62
C THR A 62 4.66 -14.36 -11.72
N PRO A 63 4.77 -14.67 -10.41
CA PRO A 63 5.64 -13.90 -9.51
C PRO A 63 7.11 -13.83 -9.97
N ALA A 64 7.60 -14.87 -10.65
CA ALA A 64 8.96 -14.91 -11.20
C ALA A 64 9.15 -13.94 -12.38
N GLU A 65 8.14 -13.83 -13.24
CA GLU A 65 8.14 -12.84 -14.33
C GLU A 65 8.08 -11.41 -13.79
N LEU A 66 7.20 -11.16 -12.80
CA LEU A 66 7.14 -9.85 -12.13
C LEU A 66 8.48 -9.48 -11.50
N ALA A 67 9.10 -10.40 -10.76
CA ALA A 67 10.42 -10.17 -10.17
C ALA A 67 11.49 -9.83 -11.22
N THR A 68 11.44 -10.50 -12.38
CA THR A 68 12.36 -10.23 -13.50
C THR A 68 12.15 -8.84 -14.11
N ILE A 69 10.89 -8.41 -14.26
CA ILE A 69 10.56 -7.06 -14.74
C ILE A 69 11.07 -6.01 -13.76
N PHE A 70 10.81 -6.17 -12.46
CA PHE A 70 11.24 -5.20 -11.43
C PHE A 70 12.76 -5.20 -11.16
N ALA A 71 13.45 -6.30 -11.43
CA ALA A 71 14.91 -6.36 -11.38
C ALA A 71 15.55 -5.33 -12.32
N VAL A 72 14.96 -5.08 -13.48
CA VAL A 72 15.43 -4.06 -14.44
C VAL A 72 15.33 -2.64 -13.85
N PHE A 73 14.23 -2.32 -13.17
CA PHE A 73 14.00 -0.98 -12.59
C PHE A 73 14.87 -0.69 -11.36
N THR A 74 15.15 -1.72 -10.56
CA THR A 74 15.91 -1.58 -9.31
C THR A 74 17.43 -1.64 -9.51
N GLY A 75 17.90 -1.90 -10.74
CA GLY A 75 19.30 -2.18 -11.02
C GLY A 75 19.81 -3.44 -10.32
N ARG A 76 18.90 -4.25 -9.78
CA ARG A 76 19.20 -5.48 -9.07
C ARG A 76 19.29 -6.58 -10.11
N GLY A 77 20.51 -6.98 -10.45
CA GLY A 77 20.74 -8.04 -11.42
C GLY A 77 19.99 -9.35 -11.08
N PRO A 78 19.74 -10.21 -12.07
CA PRO A 78 19.08 -11.50 -11.85
C PRO A 78 19.89 -12.29 -10.83
N GLY A 79 19.34 -12.51 -9.63
CA GLY A 79 20.07 -13.19 -8.57
C GLY A 79 19.68 -12.82 -7.14
N GLN A 80 18.93 -11.74 -6.91
CA GLN A 80 18.24 -11.60 -5.63
C GLN A 80 16.94 -12.39 -5.67
N ALA A 81 17.09 -13.71 -5.55
CA ALA A 81 15.97 -14.62 -5.51
C ALA A 81 15.03 -14.23 -4.35
N PRO A 82 13.71 -14.24 -4.56
CA PRO A 82 12.75 -14.33 -3.47
C PRO A 82 13.15 -15.45 -2.53
N LEU A 83 12.86 -15.29 -1.24
CA LEU A 83 13.24 -16.22 -0.18
C LEU A 83 12.90 -17.66 -0.63
N GLY A 84 13.88 -18.55 -0.67
CA GLY A 84 13.67 -19.93 -1.11
C GLY A 84 12.69 -20.66 -0.19
N THR A 85 12.11 -21.76 -0.67
CA THR A 85 11.18 -22.59 0.10
C THR A 85 11.75 -23.01 1.45
N GLU A 86 13.05 -23.34 1.50
CA GLU A 86 13.76 -23.68 2.75
C GLU A 86 13.85 -22.50 3.73
N GLN A 87 14.02 -21.28 3.23
CA GLN A 87 14.05 -20.08 4.06
C GLN A 87 12.64 -19.73 4.55
N LEU A 88 11.62 -19.96 3.73
CA LEU A 88 10.22 -19.82 4.13
C LEU A 88 9.82 -20.86 5.18
N GLU A 89 10.24 -22.11 5.05
CA GLU A 89 9.99 -23.16 6.05
C GLU A 89 10.65 -22.83 7.39
N LYS A 90 11.91 -22.38 7.38
CA LYS A 90 12.57 -21.89 8.61
C LYS A 90 11.84 -20.71 9.25
N LEU A 91 11.29 -19.80 8.45
CA LEU A 91 10.50 -18.69 8.97
C LEU A 91 9.19 -19.17 9.60
N LYS A 92 8.51 -20.16 9.00
CA LYS A 92 7.29 -20.78 9.54
C LYS A 92 7.54 -21.54 10.85
N GLU A 93 8.70 -22.18 10.98
CA GLU A 93 9.12 -22.84 12.22
C GLU A 93 9.48 -21.83 13.32
N THR A 94 10.09 -20.71 12.94
CA THR A 94 10.53 -19.66 13.88
C THR A 94 9.36 -18.79 14.36
N PHE A 95 8.36 -18.60 13.52
CA PHE A 95 7.14 -17.85 13.83
C PHE A 95 5.93 -18.75 13.60
N PRO A 96 5.63 -19.68 14.54
CA PRO A 96 4.40 -20.44 14.47
C PRO A 96 3.24 -19.47 14.69
N ASP A 97 2.49 -19.20 13.62
CA ASP A 97 1.28 -18.39 13.70
C ASP A 97 0.30 -19.09 14.65
N GLY A 98 0.05 -18.46 15.79
CA GLY A 98 -0.83 -18.94 16.86
C GLY A 98 -2.29 -18.53 16.69
#